data_AF-A0A445HHI0-F1
#
_entry.id   AF-A0A445HHI0-F1
#
_cell.length_a   1.000
_cell.length_b   1.000
_cell.length_c   1.000
_cell.angle_alpha   90.00
_cell.angle_beta   90.00
_cell.angle_gamma   90.00
#
_symmetry.space_group_name_H-M   'P 1'
#
loop_
_entity.id
_entity.type
_entity.pdbx_description
1 polymer ?
#
loop_
_entity_poly.entity_id
_entity_poly.type
_entity_poly.pdbx_seq_one_letter_code
_entity_poly.pdbx_strand_id
1 'polypeptide(L)'
;MQWRLLLLLLLELTARAMPYPITFSARLVHRFADEMKPVRPPTGYWPDQRSMRYYQMLLTGDILRRKIKVGGTRYQLLFPSHGSKTMSLGNDFGWLHYTWIDIGTPSTSFLVALDAGSDLLWIPCDCVQCAPLSSSYYSNLDRDLNEYSPSRSLSSKHLSCSHQLCDKGSNCKSSQQQCPYMVSYLSENTSSSGLLVEDILHLQSGGTLSNSSVQAPVVLGCGMKQSGGYLDGVAPDGLLGLGPGESSVPSFLAKSGLIHYSFSLCFNEDDSGRMFFGDQGPTSQQSTSFLPLDGLYSIYIIGVESCCIGNSCLKMTSFKAQVDSGTSFTFLPGHVYGAITEEFDQQVNGSRSSFEGSPWEYCYVPSSQDLPKVPSFTLMFQHNNSFVVYDPVFVFYGNEGVIGFCLAILPTEGDMGTIGQNFMTGYRLVFDRGNKKLAWSRSNCQDLSLGKRMPLSPNETSSNPLPTDEQQRTNGHAVAPAVAGRAPHKPSAASSRMISSCRVHWHCYLFLLLLLVSALY
;
A
#
# COMPACT_ATOMS: atom_id res chain seq x y z
N MET A 1 -18.37 -32.85 53.95
CA MET A 1 -19.05 -31.52 53.99
C MET A 1 -18.12 -30.38 54.45
N GLN A 2 -17.08 -30.62 55.26
CA GLN A 2 -16.11 -29.59 55.69
C GLN A 2 -15.13 -29.11 54.60
N TRP A 3 -14.82 -29.91 53.57
CA TRP A 3 -13.87 -29.49 52.52
C TRP A 3 -14.47 -28.48 51.51
N ARG A 4 -15.79 -28.47 51.36
CA ARG A 4 -16.48 -27.53 50.45
C ARG A 4 -16.52 -26.10 50.99
N LEU A 5 -16.57 -25.92 52.33
CA LEU A 5 -16.47 -24.60 52.95
C LEU A 5 -15.05 -24.02 52.85
N LEU A 6 -14.01 -24.86 52.94
CA LEU A 6 -12.63 -24.42 52.83
C LEU A 6 -12.30 -23.90 51.42
N LEU A 7 -12.86 -24.54 50.39
CA LEU A 7 -12.67 -24.14 49.00
C LEU A 7 -13.37 -22.80 48.69
N LEU A 8 -14.56 -22.57 49.25
CA LEU A 8 -15.31 -21.31 49.09
C LEU A 8 -14.61 -20.12 49.78
N LEU A 9 -14.00 -20.35 50.96
CA LEU A 9 -13.20 -19.34 51.66
C LEU A 9 -11.90 -19.00 50.90
N LEU A 10 -11.26 -19.99 50.28
CA LEU A 10 -10.08 -19.78 49.42
C LEU A 10 -10.42 -19.03 48.13
N LEU A 11 -11.62 -19.21 47.57
CA LEU A 11 -12.12 -18.48 46.40
C LEU A 11 -12.47 -17.02 46.70
N GLU A 12 -12.98 -16.70 47.90
CA GLU A 12 -13.18 -15.29 48.31
C GLU A 12 -11.85 -14.57 48.60
N LEU A 13 -10.83 -15.28 49.09
CA LEU A 13 -9.51 -14.71 49.36
C LEU A 13 -8.71 -14.38 48.08
N THR A 14 -8.93 -15.10 46.98
CA THR A 14 -8.29 -14.80 45.69
C THR A 14 -9.00 -13.68 44.90
N ALA A 15 -10.29 -13.43 45.18
CA ALA A 15 -11.06 -12.35 44.56
C ALA A 15 -10.70 -10.94 45.08
N ARG A 16 -9.86 -10.82 46.12
CA ARG A 16 -9.38 -9.54 46.67
C ARG A 16 -7.94 -9.18 46.31
N ALA A 17 -7.29 -9.91 45.39
CA ALA A 17 -5.97 -9.54 44.92
C ALA A 17 -6.05 -8.29 44.03
N MET A 18 -5.69 -7.13 44.61
CA MET A 18 -5.56 -5.84 43.94
C MET A 18 -4.72 -5.97 42.65
N PRO A 19 -5.11 -5.30 41.54
CA PRO A 19 -4.31 -5.35 40.32
C PRO A 19 -2.96 -4.65 40.56
N TYR A 20 -1.88 -5.44 40.55
CA TYR A 20 -0.54 -4.88 40.43
C TYR A 20 -0.41 -4.22 39.05
N PRO A 21 0.08 -2.97 38.96
CA PRO A 21 0.27 -2.30 37.69
C PRO A 21 1.39 -3.00 36.92
N ILE A 22 1.03 -3.80 35.91
CA ILE A 22 2.01 -4.32 34.94
C ILE A 22 2.29 -3.20 33.96
N THR A 23 3.45 -2.57 34.11
CA THR A 23 3.96 -1.58 33.17
C THR A 23 4.64 -2.32 32.02
N PHE A 24 4.05 -2.31 30.82
CA PHE A 24 4.77 -2.74 29.62
C PHE A 24 5.70 -1.61 29.19
N SER A 25 6.99 -1.78 29.48
CA SER A 25 8.06 -0.96 28.91
C SER A 25 8.66 -1.72 27.75
N ALA A 26 8.40 -1.27 26.52
CA ALA A 26 9.12 -1.77 25.36
C ALA A 26 10.46 -1.03 25.26
N ARG A 27 11.55 -1.73 25.58
CA ARG A 27 12.90 -1.19 25.39
C ARG A 27 13.22 -1.24 23.90
N LEU A 28 13.43 -0.08 23.28
CA LEU A 28 13.97 0.02 21.93
C LEU A 28 15.43 -0.46 21.93
N VAL A 29 15.61 -1.71 21.56
CA VAL A 29 16.92 -2.35 21.46
C VAL A 29 17.39 -2.22 20.01
N HIS A 30 18.52 -1.54 19.82
CA HIS A 30 19.11 -1.39 18.50
C HIS A 30 19.37 -2.76 17.87
N ARG A 31 19.13 -2.93 16.56
CA ARG A 31 19.24 -4.22 15.84
C ARG A 31 20.56 -4.95 16.06
N PHE A 32 21.64 -4.24 16.40
CA PHE A 32 22.97 -4.79 16.68
C PHE A 32 23.37 -4.83 18.17
N ALA A 33 22.42 -4.63 19.09
CA ALA A 33 22.69 -4.75 20.51
C ALA A 33 22.96 -6.22 20.88
N ASP A 34 23.80 -6.46 21.90
CA ASP A 34 24.09 -7.79 22.41
C ASP A 34 22.83 -8.57 22.81
N GLU A 35 21.79 -7.85 23.20
CA GLU A 35 20.48 -8.35 23.61
C GLU A 35 19.70 -9.02 22.46
N MET A 36 20.04 -8.75 21.19
CA MET A 36 19.43 -9.38 20.00
C MET A 36 20.17 -10.64 19.51
N LYS A 37 21.26 -11.06 20.19
CA LYS A 37 22.00 -12.29 19.86
C LYS A 37 21.15 -13.58 19.80
N PRO A 38 20.15 -13.79 20.68
CA PRO A 38 19.33 -15.02 20.68
C PRO A 38 18.34 -15.11 19.51
N VAL A 39 18.02 -13.98 18.88
CA VAL A 39 17.01 -13.86 17.79
C VAL A 39 17.70 -13.78 16.41
N ARG A 40 19.00 -14.10 16.35
CA ARG A 40 19.76 -14.09 15.09
C ARG A 40 19.32 -15.26 14.20
N PRO A 41 18.89 -15.00 12.94
CA PRO A 41 18.62 -16.08 12.00
C PRO A 41 19.92 -16.85 11.71
N PRO A 42 19.88 -18.20 11.64
CA PRO A 42 21.10 -19.02 11.52
C PRO A 42 21.90 -18.80 10.24
N THR A 43 21.33 -18.18 9.22
CA THR A 43 21.88 -18.10 7.86
C THR A 43 22.24 -16.69 7.38
N GLY A 44 22.18 -15.68 8.26
CA GLY A 44 22.61 -14.31 7.95
C GLY A 44 23.84 -13.90 8.76
N TYR A 45 25.00 -13.71 8.12
CA TYR A 45 26.19 -13.15 8.77
C TYR A 45 25.95 -11.67 9.15
N TRP A 46 25.37 -11.43 10.33
CA TRP A 46 25.42 -10.11 10.95
C TRP A 46 26.84 -9.89 11.44
N PRO A 47 27.51 -8.79 11.03
CA PRO A 47 28.88 -8.55 11.43
C PRO A 47 28.96 -8.32 12.94
N ASP A 48 30.04 -8.81 13.57
CA ASP A 48 30.26 -8.59 14.99
C ASP A 48 30.24 -7.11 15.33
N GLN A 49 29.65 -6.77 16.46
CA GLN A 49 29.54 -5.39 16.91
C GLN A 49 30.95 -4.79 17.02
N ARG A 50 31.13 -3.59 16.44
CA ARG A 50 32.44 -2.89 16.33
C ARG A 50 33.46 -3.52 15.38
N SER A 51 33.10 -4.54 14.58
CA SER A 51 33.96 -5.00 13.49
C SER A 51 34.02 -3.98 12.34
N MET A 52 35.06 -4.06 11.50
CA MET A 52 35.18 -3.22 10.32
C MET A 52 33.97 -3.36 9.37
N ARG A 53 33.47 -4.60 9.20
CA ARG A 53 32.27 -4.91 8.42
C ARG A 53 30.99 -4.34 9.02
N TYR A 54 30.89 -4.24 10.34
CA TYR A 54 29.79 -3.57 11.05
C TYR A 54 29.77 -2.08 10.75
N TYR A 55 30.92 -1.41 10.84
CA TYR A 55 31.02 0.00 10.47
C TYR A 55 30.79 0.24 8.97
N GLN A 56 31.25 -0.65 8.09
CA GLN A 56 30.94 -0.58 6.65
C GLN A 56 29.43 -0.69 6.36
N MET A 57 28.70 -1.56 7.04
CA MET A 57 27.24 -1.68 6.87
C MET A 57 26.51 -0.43 7.36
N LEU A 58 26.87 0.11 8.53
CA LEU A 58 26.31 1.36 9.04
C LEU A 58 26.63 2.54 8.10
N LEU A 59 27.89 2.65 7.67
CA LEU A 59 28.35 3.69 6.77
C LEU A 59 27.64 3.61 5.41
N THR A 60 27.45 2.42 4.86
CA THR A 60 26.69 2.22 3.61
C THR A 60 25.24 2.68 3.78
N GLY A 61 24.58 2.31 4.89
CA GLY A 61 23.22 2.75 5.19
C GLY A 61 23.10 4.26 5.41
N ASP A 62 24.11 4.88 6.03
CA ASP A 62 24.15 6.33 6.25
C ASP A 62 24.51 7.09 4.97
N ILE A 63 25.38 6.55 4.12
CA ILE A 63 25.67 7.10 2.79
C ILE A 63 24.44 7.02 1.89
N LEU A 64 23.70 5.91 1.88
CA LEU A 64 22.43 5.79 1.15
C LEU A 64 21.41 6.81 1.66
N ARG A 65 21.21 6.90 2.98
CA ARG A 65 20.29 7.89 3.58
C ARG A 65 20.73 9.33 3.32
N ARG A 66 22.04 9.61 3.33
CA ARG A 66 22.58 10.94 3.00
C ARG A 66 22.49 11.24 1.51
N LYS A 67 22.75 10.29 0.61
CA LYS A 67 22.58 10.49 -0.84
C LYS A 67 21.12 10.82 -1.18
N ILE A 68 20.17 10.12 -0.56
CA ILE A 68 18.73 10.40 -0.70
C ILE A 68 18.33 11.76 -0.12
N LYS A 69 19.02 12.24 0.95
CA LYS A 69 18.69 13.50 1.63
C LYS A 69 19.50 14.74 1.21
N VAL A 70 20.67 14.58 0.60
CA VAL A 70 21.66 15.66 0.38
C VAL A 70 21.89 15.95 -1.11
N GLY A 71 21.63 15.00 -2.01
CA GLY A 71 21.61 15.29 -3.45
C GLY A 71 20.25 15.84 -3.84
N GLY A 72 20.18 17.07 -4.37
CA GLY A 72 18.97 17.52 -5.06
C GLY A 72 18.58 16.48 -6.11
N THR A 73 17.30 16.14 -6.18
CA THR A 73 16.82 15.16 -7.15
C THR A 73 16.97 15.73 -8.56
N ARG A 74 17.40 14.90 -9.50
CA ARG A 74 17.65 15.38 -10.88
C ARG A 74 16.35 15.80 -11.57
N TYR A 75 15.26 15.09 -11.29
CA TYR A 75 13.94 15.33 -11.86
C TYR A 75 12.89 15.43 -10.75
N GLN A 76 11.96 16.36 -10.92
CA GLN A 76 10.83 16.52 -10.00
C GLN A 76 9.78 15.42 -10.23
N LEU A 77 9.46 15.15 -11.50
CA LEU A 77 8.49 14.13 -11.91
C LEU A 77 9.05 13.34 -13.08
N LEU A 78 9.05 12.01 -12.95
CA LEU A 78 9.27 11.08 -14.05
C LEU A 78 8.01 10.26 -14.31
N PHE A 79 7.81 9.85 -15.56
CA PHE A 79 6.75 8.95 -15.97
C PHE A 79 7.23 8.09 -17.14
N PRO A 80 6.54 6.99 -17.50
CA PRO A 80 6.90 6.16 -18.64
C PRO A 80 7.07 6.94 -19.95
N SER A 81 7.90 6.45 -20.87
CA SER A 81 8.15 7.09 -22.18
C SER A 81 6.88 7.27 -23.03
N HIS A 82 5.84 6.46 -22.83
CA HIS A 82 4.53 6.60 -23.49
C HIS A 82 3.64 7.68 -22.85
N GLY A 83 4.11 8.34 -21.80
CA GLY A 83 3.39 9.36 -21.07
C GLY A 83 2.93 8.89 -19.69
N SER A 84 2.35 9.82 -18.94
CA SER A 84 1.89 9.55 -17.57
C SER A 84 0.52 8.87 -17.49
N LYS A 85 -0.17 8.69 -18.62
CA LYS A 85 -1.55 8.20 -18.63
C LYS A 85 -1.60 6.72 -18.27
N THR A 86 -2.65 6.35 -17.54
CA THR A 86 -2.98 4.97 -17.19
C THR A 86 -4.42 4.71 -17.64
N MET A 87 -4.76 3.43 -17.81
CA MET A 87 -6.11 3.02 -18.22
C MET A 87 -6.52 1.75 -17.51
N SER A 88 -7.80 1.64 -17.17
CA SER A 88 -8.45 0.36 -16.83
C SER A 88 -9.00 -0.28 -18.10
N LEU A 89 -8.83 -1.59 -18.24
CA LEU A 89 -9.28 -2.38 -19.40
C LEU A 89 -10.43 -3.33 -19.05
N GLY A 90 -11.11 -3.06 -17.94
CA GLY A 90 -12.27 -3.82 -17.49
C GLY A 90 -11.94 -5.24 -17.02
N ASN A 91 -12.95 -6.11 -17.09
CA ASN A 91 -12.92 -7.44 -16.49
C ASN A 91 -11.84 -8.37 -17.05
N ASP A 92 -11.61 -8.34 -18.37
CA ASP A 92 -10.62 -9.19 -19.05
C ASP A 92 -9.19 -8.97 -18.50
N PHE A 93 -8.97 -7.82 -17.87
CA PHE A 93 -7.70 -7.40 -17.29
C PHE A 93 -7.78 -7.28 -15.76
N GLY A 94 -8.75 -7.95 -15.14
CA GLY A 94 -8.94 -7.99 -13.69
C GLY A 94 -9.36 -6.66 -13.08
N TRP A 95 -9.95 -5.74 -13.87
CA TRP A 95 -10.32 -4.40 -13.41
C TRP A 95 -9.16 -3.59 -12.84
N LEU A 96 -7.93 -3.87 -13.30
CA LEU A 96 -6.75 -3.16 -12.85
C LEU A 96 -6.43 -1.97 -13.77
N HIS A 97 -5.66 -1.00 -13.25
CA HIS A 97 -5.06 0.04 -14.06
C HIS A 97 -3.70 -0.38 -14.61
N TYR A 98 -3.46 0.00 -15.86
CA TYR A 98 -2.28 -0.35 -16.64
C TYR A 98 -1.58 0.89 -17.17
N THR A 99 -0.29 0.74 -17.48
CA THR A 99 0.48 1.74 -18.22
C THR A 99 1.41 1.06 -19.23
N TRP A 100 1.77 1.80 -20.27
CA TRP A 100 2.79 1.37 -21.23
C TRP A 100 4.18 1.77 -20.74
N ILE A 101 5.08 0.80 -20.62
CA ILE A 101 6.50 1.02 -20.36
C ILE A 101 7.34 0.54 -21.55
N ASP A 102 8.55 1.08 -21.68
CA ASP A 102 9.52 0.64 -22.69
C ASP A 102 10.78 0.07 -22.00
N ILE A 103 11.18 -1.14 -22.39
CA ILE A 103 12.36 -1.84 -21.85
C ILE A 103 13.32 -2.20 -22.99
N GLY A 104 14.62 -2.08 -22.76
CA GLY A 104 15.67 -2.63 -23.63
C GLY A 104 16.28 -1.66 -24.64
N THR A 105 17.27 -2.17 -25.39
CA THR A 105 17.95 -1.44 -26.48
C THR A 105 18.11 -2.35 -27.71
N PRO A 106 17.34 -2.17 -28.81
CA PRO A 106 16.25 -1.19 -28.97
C PRO A 106 15.10 -1.46 -27.98
N SER A 107 14.31 -0.42 -27.71
CA SER A 107 13.20 -0.50 -26.77
C SER A 107 12.03 -1.31 -27.31
N THR A 108 11.41 -2.13 -26.46
CA THR A 108 10.15 -2.84 -26.70
C THR A 108 9.11 -2.40 -25.66
N SER A 109 7.86 -2.23 -26.08
CA SER A 109 6.78 -1.71 -25.24
C SER A 109 5.99 -2.83 -24.56
N PHE A 110 5.67 -2.66 -23.28
CA PHE A 110 4.92 -3.62 -22.47
C PHE A 110 3.78 -2.92 -21.71
N LEU A 111 2.58 -3.51 -21.73
CA LEU A 111 1.41 -3.04 -21.01
C LEU A 111 1.34 -3.67 -19.61
N VAL A 112 1.82 -2.95 -18.62
CA VAL A 112 2.01 -3.49 -17.27
C VAL A 112 0.93 -3.06 -16.30
N ALA A 113 0.42 -4.00 -15.50
CA ALA A 113 -0.49 -3.72 -14.39
C ALA A 113 0.24 -2.93 -13.28
N LEU A 114 -0.41 -1.94 -12.68
CA LEU A 114 0.16 -1.13 -11.61
C LEU A 114 -0.09 -1.74 -10.25
N ASP A 115 0.98 -2.22 -9.59
CA ASP A 115 0.83 -3.00 -8.35
C ASP A 115 1.65 -2.41 -7.20
N ALA A 116 0.99 -1.70 -6.29
CA ALA A 116 1.58 -1.21 -5.05
C ALA A 116 1.72 -2.28 -3.94
N GLY A 117 1.12 -3.45 -4.12
CA GLY A 117 1.18 -4.58 -3.20
C GLY A 117 2.38 -5.50 -3.39
N SER A 118 3.10 -5.40 -4.52
CA SER A 118 4.33 -6.16 -4.77
C SER A 118 5.50 -5.32 -5.27
N ASP A 119 6.71 -5.86 -5.15
CA ASP A 119 7.95 -5.10 -5.42
C ASP A 119 8.47 -5.28 -6.85
N LEU A 120 8.36 -6.46 -7.44
CA LEU A 120 9.12 -6.80 -8.65
C LEU A 120 8.37 -6.38 -9.93
N LEU A 121 9.04 -5.62 -10.81
CA LEU A 121 8.63 -5.52 -12.21
C LEU A 121 8.95 -6.85 -12.90
N TRP A 122 7.97 -7.48 -13.54
CA TRP A 122 8.21 -8.63 -14.42
C TRP A 122 7.39 -8.51 -15.70
N ILE A 123 7.92 -9.07 -16.79
CA ILE A 123 7.31 -9.09 -18.13
C ILE A 123 7.46 -10.49 -18.74
N PRO A 124 6.55 -10.93 -19.62
CA PRO A 124 6.69 -12.20 -20.32
C PRO A 124 8.00 -12.22 -21.12
N CYS A 125 8.74 -13.31 -21.00
CA CYS A 125 10.09 -13.38 -21.54
C CYS A 125 10.52 -14.82 -21.80
N ASP A 126 11.07 -15.09 -22.99
CA ASP A 126 11.43 -16.42 -23.49
C ASP A 126 10.42 -17.49 -23.00
N CYS A 127 9.15 -17.23 -23.31
CA CYS A 127 7.98 -17.76 -22.66
C CYS A 127 7.88 -19.28 -22.84
N VAL A 128 7.73 -19.98 -21.71
CA VAL A 128 7.44 -21.41 -21.65
C VAL A 128 5.96 -21.65 -21.37
N GLN A 129 5.36 -20.83 -20.50
CA GLN A 129 3.95 -20.87 -20.15
C GLN A 129 3.49 -19.47 -19.72
N CYS A 130 2.79 -18.76 -20.59
CA CYS A 130 2.30 -17.40 -20.33
C CYS A 130 0.90 -17.22 -20.92
N ALA A 131 0.28 -16.10 -20.57
CA ALA A 131 -0.94 -15.64 -21.23
C ALA A 131 -0.75 -15.49 -22.75
N PRO A 132 -1.83 -15.60 -23.55
CA PRO A 132 -1.81 -15.20 -24.95
C PRO A 132 -1.35 -13.74 -25.10
N LEU A 133 -0.57 -13.44 -26.14
CA LEU A 133 -0.10 -12.07 -26.40
C LEU A 133 -0.78 -11.42 -27.60
N SER A 134 -1.63 -12.15 -28.34
CA SER A 134 -2.37 -11.57 -29.45
C SER A 134 -3.58 -10.79 -28.96
N SER A 135 -3.81 -9.59 -29.51
CA SER A 135 -4.97 -8.76 -29.18
C SER A 135 -6.30 -9.45 -29.46
N SER A 136 -6.34 -10.41 -30.40
CA SER A 136 -7.55 -11.17 -30.72
C SER A 136 -8.12 -11.99 -29.56
N TYR A 137 -7.34 -12.24 -28.51
CA TYR A 137 -7.81 -12.89 -27.29
C TYR A 137 -8.49 -11.93 -26.31
N TYR A 138 -8.40 -10.62 -26.53
CA TYR A 138 -8.79 -9.59 -25.58
C TYR A 138 -9.77 -8.61 -26.22
N SER A 139 -10.92 -8.39 -25.59
CA SER A 139 -11.95 -7.53 -26.17
C SER A 139 -11.56 -6.04 -26.24
N ASN A 140 -10.67 -5.60 -25.34
CA ASN A 140 -10.32 -4.19 -25.13
C ASN A 140 -8.89 -3.83 -25.56
N LEU A 141 -8.22 -4.68 -26.35
CA LEU A 141 -6.90 -4.38 -26.91
C LEU A 141 -6.97 -4.05 -28.40
N ASP A 142 -6.29 -2.97 -28.78
CA ASP A 142 -6.17 -2.50 -30.16
C ASP A 142 -4.90 -2.99 -30.88
N ARG A 143 -3.95 -3.59 -30.14
CA ARG A 143 -2.67 -4.08 -30.67
C ARG A 143 -2.15 -5.28 -29.91
N ASP A 144 -1.35 -6.09 -30.60
CA ASP A 144 -0.65 -7.22 -29.99
C ASP A 144 0.33 -6.76 -28.90
N LEU A 145 0.46 -7.60 -27.87
CA LEU A 145 1.39 -7.47 -26.76
C LEU A 145 2.77 -8.02 -27.15
N ASN A 146 3.79 -7.82 -26.31
CA ASN A 146 5.16 -8.19 -26.66
C ASN A 146 5.76 -9.24 -25.74
N GLU A 147 6.76 -9.94 -26.26
CA GLU A 147 7.58 -10.85 -25.46
C GLU A 147 9.00 -10.30 -25.40
N TYR A 148 9.52 -10.13 -24.20
CA TYR A 148 10.90 -9.69 -24.00
C TYR A 148 11.87 -10.83 -24.31
N SER A 149 12.91 -10.56 -25.09
CA SER A 149 14.03 -11.49 -25.26
C SER A 149 15.34 -10.82 -24.86
N PRO A 150 16.02 -11.30 -23.79
CA PRO A 150 17.30 -10.77 -23.35
C PRO A 150 18.34 -10.76 -24.47
N SER A 151 18.31 -11.78 -25.34
CA SER A 151 19.24 -11.93 -26.47
C SER A 151 19.11 -10.84 -27.54
N ARG A 152 17.95 -10.16 -27.60
CA ARG A 152 17.63 -9.12 -28.59
C ARG A 152 17.90 -7.71 -28.07
N SER A 153 18.15 -7.54 -26.77
CA SER A 153 18.46 -6.24 -26.17
C SER A 153 19.96 -6.12 -25.90
N LEU A 154 20.59 -5.14 -26.53
CA LEU A 154 22.02 -4.83 -26.40
C LEU A 154 22.41 -4.35 -24.99
N SER A 155 21.43 -3.90 -24.19
CA SER A 155 21.65 -3.44 -22.82
C SER A 155 21.29 -4.48 -21.76
N SER A 156 20.75 -5.64 -22.17
CA SER A 156 20.38 -6.72 -21.27
C SER A 156 21.59 -7.34 -20.59
N LYS A 157 21.48 -7.56 -19.27
CA LYS A 157 22.49 -8.29 -18.48
C LYS A 157 21.81 -9.23 -17.51
N HIS A 158 22.25 -10.48 -17.49
CA HIS A 158 21.76 -11.41 -16.48
C HIS A 158 22.29 -11.05 -15.09
N LEU A 159 21.43 -11.16 -14.08
CA LEU A 159 21.87 -11.12 -12.70
C LEU A 159 22.41 -12.48 -12.30
N SER A 160 23.57 -12.51 -11.66
CA SER A 160 24.11 -13.75 -11.08
C SER A 160 23.55 -14.00 -9.68
N CYS A 161 23.60 -15.25 -9.23
CA CYS A 161 23.26 -15.66 -7.88
C CYS A 161 24.11 -15.01 -6.77
N SER A 162 25.25 -14.42 -7.11
CA SER A 162 26.04 -13.62 -6.18
C SER A 162 25.47 -12.22 -5.90
N HIS A 163 24.55 -11.75 -6.75
CA HIS A 163 23.95 -10.43 -6.66
C HIS A 163 23.09 -10.30 -5.39
N GLN A 164 23.09 -9.11 -4.78
CA GLN A 164 22.39 -8.86 -3.50
C GLN A 164 20.86 -8.99 -3.58
N LEU A 165 20.29 -8.76 -4.77
CA LEU A 165 18.85 -8.92 -5.02
C LEU A 165 18.47 -10.37 -5.38
N CYS A 166 19.46 -11.23 -5.57
CA CYS A 166 19.18 -12.65 -5.73
C CYS A 166 18.94 -13.26 -4.37
N ASP A 167 17.72 -13.76 -4.13
CA ASP A 167 17.43 -14.42 -2.87
C ASP A 167 18.23 -15.72 -2.78
N LYS A 168 19.01 -15.86 -1.70
CA LYS A 168 20.06 -16.89 -1.61
C LYS A 168 19.52 -18.28 -1.28
N GLY A 169 18.22 -18.44 -1.04
CA GLY A 169 17.54 -19.73 -0.91
C GLY A 169 16.43 -19.81 -1.94
N SER A 170 16.51 -20.60 -2.99
CA SER A 170 16.46 -22.05 -2.87
C SER A 170 16.99 -22.81 -4.10
N ASN A 171 17.43 -22.13 -5.16
CA ASN A 171 17.67 -22.77 -6.47
C ASN A 171 19.01 -22.40 -7.15
N CYS A 172 19.86 -21.62 -6.48
CA CYS A 172 21.20 -21.30 -6.98
C CYS A 172 22.20 -22.41 -6.61
N LYS A 173 22.75 -23.10 -7.62
CA LYS A 173 23.80 -24.12 -7.46
C LYS A 173 25.21 -23.53 -7.45
N SER A 174 25.41 -22.37 -8.07
CA SER A 174 26.69 -21.66 -8.08
C SER A 174 26.50 -20.15 -8.04
N SER A 175 27.53 -19.41 -7.61
CA SER A 175 27.48 -17.93 -7.51
C SER A 175 27.42 -17.23 -8.87
N GLN A 176 27.85 -17.89 -9.94
CA GLN A 176 27.87 -17.36 -11.30
C GLN A 176 26.62 -17.74 -12.10
N GLN A 177 25.82 -18.69 -11.60
CA GLN A 177 24.55 -19.05 -12.23
C GLN A 177 23.62 -17.84 -12.32
N GLN A 178 22.80 -17.79 -13.37
CA GLN A 178 21.74 -16.79 -13.49
C GLN A 178 20.77 -16.91 -12.30
N CYS A 179 20.37 -15.77 -11.76
CA CYS A 179 19.53 -15.70 -10.59
C CYS A 179 18.08 -16.09 -10.94
N PRO A 180 17.55 -17.19 -10.39
CA PRO A 180 16.13 -17.50 -10.52
C PRO A 180 15.30 -16.60 -9.62
N TYR A 181 14.06 -16.32 -10.04
CA TYR A 181 13.06 -15.72 -9.17
C TYR A 181 11.74 -16.47 -9.28
N MET A 182 10.95 -16.36 -8.21
CA MET A 182 9.57 -16.77 -8.16
C MET A 182 8.85 -15.80 -7.24
N VAL A 183 7.74 -15.26 -7.70
CA VAL A 183 6.83 -14.44 -6.91
C VAL A 183 5.45 -15.07 -6.94
N SER A 184 4.85 -15.23 -5.78
CA SER A 184 3.49 -15.76 -5.61
C SER A 184 2.59 -14.63 -5.10
N TYR A 185 1.36 -14.60 -5.62
CA TYR A 185 0.35 -13.61 -5.29
C TYR A 185 -0.78 -14.24 -4.47
N LEU A 186 -1.57 -13.40 -3.80
CA LEU A 186 -2.65 -13.87 -2.91
C LEU A 186 -3.80 -14.56 -3.67
N SER A 187 -4.01 -14.21 -4.93
CA SER A 187 -5.00 -14.88 -5.77
C SER A 187 -4.61 -16.33 -6.02
N GLU A 188 -5.64 -17.18 -6.14
CA GLU A 188 -5.47 -18.63 -6.15
C GLU A 188 -4.49 -19.08 -7.24
N ASN A 189 -3.42 -19.77 -6.81
CA ASN A 189 -2.40 -20.35 -7.68
C ASN A 189 -1.74 -19.32 -8.63
N THR A 190 -1.74 -18.03 -8.29
CA THR A 190 -1.18 -16.98 -9.14
C THR A 190 0.29 -16.75 -8.84
N SER A 191 1.16 -16.89 -9.86
CA SER A 191 2.59 -16.68 -9.71
C SER A 191 3.26 -16.28 -11.02
N SER A 192 4.46 -15.69 -10.91
CA SER A 192 5.39 -15.45 -12.02
C SER A 192 6.78 -15.93 -11.63
N SER A 193 7.47 -16.63 -12.54
CA SER A 193 8.79 -17.20 -12.28
C SER A 193 9.67 -17.24 -13.53
N GLY A 194 10.98 -17.21 -13.31
CA GLY A 194 11.99 -17.23 -14.36
C GLY A 194 13.33 -16.72 -13.85
N LEU A 195 13.95 -15.81 -14.58
CA LEU A 195 15.29 -15.29 -14.26
C LEU A 195 15.29 -13.77 -14.05
N LEU A 196 16.13 -13.26 -13.15
CA LEU A 196 16.33 -11.83 -13.01
C LEU A 196 17.31 -11.29 -14.07
N VAL A 197 16.94 -10.17 -14.67
CA VAL A 197 17.70 -9.45 -15.70
C VAL A 197 17.76 -7.97 -15.37
N GLU A 198 18.90 -7.33 -15.61
CA GLU A 198 19.06 -5.88 -15.62
C GLU A 198 18.91 -5.40 -17.06
N ASP A 199 18.06 -4.40 -17.27
CA ASP A 199 17.96 -3.70 -18.55
C ASP A 199 17.51 -2.24 -18.34
N ILE A 200 17.37 -1.48 -19.42
CA ILE A 200 17.03 -0.06 -19.41
C ILE A 200 15.52 0.14 -19.50
N LEU A 201 14.95 0.81 -18.50
CA LEU A 201 13.62 1.42 -18.53
C LEU A 201 13.72 2.83 -19.12
N HIS A 202 12.89 3.11 -20.12
CA HIS A 202 12.80 4.43 -20.74
C HIS A 202 11.67 5.25 -20.10
N LEU A 203 12.02 6.46 -19.69
CA LEU A 203 11.16 7.40 -18.97
C LEU A 203 11.22 8.77 -19.65
N GLN A 204 10.28 9.62 -19.30
CA GLN A 204 10.28 11.04 -19.62
C GLN A 204 10.18 11.87 -18.35
N SER A 205 10.77 13.05 -18.39
CA SER A 205 10.65 14.07 -17.34
C SER A 205 9.56 15.08 -17.69
N GLY A 206 8.72 15.41 -16.70
CA GLY A 206 7.80 16.53 -16.75
C GLY A 206 8.23 17.65 -15.81
N GLY A 207 8.26 18.90 -16.29
CA GLY A 207 8.61 20.07 -15.48
C GLY A 207 9.11 21.26 -16.29
N THR A 208 9.59 22.30 -15.60
CA THR A 208 10.06 23.60 -16.15
C THR A 208 11.23 23.51 -17.13
N LEU A 209 11.90 22.36 -17.20
CA LEU A 209 12.94 22.05 -18.17
C LEU A 209 12.40 20.93 -19.05
N SER A 210 12.18 21.24 -20.33
CA SER A 210 11.86 20.38 -21.49
C SER A 210 11.72 18.88 -21.26
N ASN A 211 10.72 18.25 -21.91
CA ASN A 211 10.55 16.80 -22.03
C ASN A 211 11.86 16.10 -22.44
N SER A 212 12.67 15.69 -21.48
CA SER A 212 13.92 14.98 -21.72
C SER A 212 13.68 13.49 -21.58
N SER A 213 14.15 12.71 -22.54
CA SER A 213 14.25 11.26 -22.39
C SER A 213 15.22 10.92 -21.25
N VAL A 214 14.82 9.97 -20.41
CA VAL A 214 15.58 9.50 -19.26
C VAL A 214 15.67 7.98 -19.36
N GLN A 215 16.89 7.46 -19.30
CA GLN A 215 17.16 6.02 -19.27
C GLN A 215 17.58 5.62 -17.85
N ALA A 216 16.92 4.60 -17.30
CA ALA A 216 17.19 4.10 -15.97
C ALA A 216 17.45 2.59 -15.99
N PRO A 217 18.64 2.11 -15.57
CA PRO A 217 18.85 0.70 -15.34
C PRO A 217 17.92 0.21 -14.21
N VAL A 218 17.16 -0.84 -14.50
CA VAL A 218 16.26 -1.51 -13.56
C VAL A 218 16.49 -3.00 -13.61
N VAL A 219 16.20 -3.68 -12.51
CA VAL A 219 16.12 -5.14 -12.48
C VAL A 219 14.67 -5.54 -12.66
N LEU A 220 14.43 -6.49 -13.56
CA LEU A 220 13.13 -7.06 -13.84
C LEU A 220 13.18 -8.60 -13.82
N GLY A 221 12.03 -9.21 -13.58
CA GLY A 221 11.80 -10.62 -13.80
C GLY A 221 11.52 -10.91 -15.28
N CYS A 222 12.36 -11.73 -15.91
CA CYS A 222 12.05 -12.43 -17.15
C CYS A 222 11.04 -13.55 -16.84
N GLY A 223 9.75 -13.27 -16.99
CA GLY A 223 8.63 -14.15 -16.64
C GLY A 223 8.44 -15.26 -17.65
N MET A 224 9.23 -16.31 -17.52
CA MET A 224 9.18 -17.49 -18.41
C MET A 224 7.96 -18.38 -18.13
N LYS A 225 7.46 -18.39 -16.89
CA LYS A 225 6.31 -19.19 -16.47
C LYS A 225 5.38 -18.40 -15.55
N GLN A 226 4.11 -18.39 -15.91
CA GLN A 226 3.01 -17.74 -15.19
C GLN A 226 1.96 -18.79 -14.80
N SER A 227 1.16 -18.51 -13.77
CA SER A 227 0.09 -19.39 -13.29
C SER A 227 -1.12 -18.62 -12.75
N GLY A 228 -2.24 -19.32 -12.55
CA GLY A 228 -3.47 -18.75 -12.00
C GLY A 228 -4.05 -17.66 -12.91
N GLY A 229 -4.67 -16.64 -12.31
CA GLY A 229 -5.33 -15.56 -13.05
C GLY A 229 -4.48 -14.80 -14.09
N TYR A 230 -3.15 -14.93 -14.06
CA TYR A 230 -2.30 -14.39 -15.12
C TYR A 230 -2.46 -15.13 -16.45
N LEU A 231 -2.72 -16.44 -16.43
CA LEU A 231 -3.03 -17.20 -17.64
C LEU A 231 -4.42 -16.87 -18.21
N ASP A 232 -5.29 -16.29 -17.37
CA ASP A 232 -6.68 -15.96 -17.70
C ASP A 232 -6.86 -14.49 -18.14
N GLY A 233 -5.78 -13.73 -18.30
CA GLY A 233 -5.80 -12.39 -18.88
C GLY A 233 -5.45 -11.24 -17.95
N VAL A 234 -5.22 -11.47 -16.66
CA VAL A 234 -4.68 -10.45 -15.76
C VAL A 234 -3.20 -10.23 -16.06
N ALA A 235 -2.75 -8.97 -16.22
CA ALA A 235 -1.32 -8.65 -16.41
C ALA A 235 -0.59 -9.48 -17.50
N PRO A 236 -1.16 -9.68 -18.69
CA PRO A 236 -0.63 -10.63 -19.68
C PRO A 236 0.72 -10.18 -20.24
N ASP A 237 0.92 -8.86 -20.36
CA ASP A 237 2.16 -8.21 -20.80
C ASP A 237 3.06 -7.78 -19.63
N GLY A 238 2.75 -8.24 -18.41
CA GLY A 238 3.54 -8.01 -17.21
C GLY A 238 2.88 -7.12 -16.16
N LEU A 239 3.64 -6.91 -15.09
CA LEU A 239 3.22 -6.19 -13.88
C LEU A 239 4.36 -5.33 -13.37
N LEU A 240 4.04 -4.08 -13.02
CA LEU A 240 4.96 -3.09 -12.47
C LEU A 240 4.81 -3.02 -10.95
N GLY A 241 5.74 -3.66 -10.24
CA GLY A 241 5.84 -3.56 -8.79
C GLY A 241 6.25 -2.16 -8.32
N LEU A 242 5.40 -1.58 -7.47
CA LEU A 242 5.53 -0.26 -6.85
C LEU A 242 5.71 -0.34 -5.33
N GLY A 243 5.82 -1.56 -4.80
CA GLY A 243 6.05 -1.86 -3.39
C GLY A 243 7.31 -1.23 -2.80
N PRO A 244 7.44 -1.27 -1.46
CA PRO A 244 8.51 -0.57 -0.75
C PRO A 244 9.86 -1.29 -0.78
N GLY A 245 9.95 -2.48 -1.37
CA GLY A 245 11.17 -3.28 -1.43
C GLY A 245 12.24 -2.74 -2.37
N GLU A 246 13.44 -3.27 -2.20
CA GLU A 246 14.66 -2.76 -2.83
C GLU A 246 14.72 -3.03 -4.35
N SER A 247 13.92 -3.99 -4.84
CA SER A 247 13.79 -4.40 -6.24
C SER A 247 12.69 -3.67 -7.02
N SER A 248 11.97 -2.74 -6.39
CA SER A 248 10.92 -1.98 -7.08
C SER A 248 11.48 -0.85 -7.94
N VAL A 249 10.79 -0.52 -9.02
CA VAL A 249 11.18 0.57 -9.93
C VAL A 249 11.34 1.89 -9.19
N PRO A 250 10.41 2.33 -8.31
CA PRO A 250 10.61 3.57 -7.55
C PRO A 250 11.87 3.51 -6.66
N SER A 251 12.29 2.33 -6.18
CA SER A 251 13.54 2.16 -5.42
C SER A 251 14.78 2.36 -6.28
N PHE A 252 14.82 1.78 -7.48
CA PHE A 252 15.94 1.98 -8.41
C PHE A 252 16.10 3.44 -8.81
N LEU A 253 14.99 4.11 -9.13
CA LEU A 253 15.00 5.52 -9.53
C LEU A 253 15.47 6.43 -8.39
N ALA A 254 14.96 6.22 -7.18
CA ALA A 254 15.35 7.03 -6.02
C ALA A 254 16.82 6.79 -5.61
N LYS A 255 17.29 5.55 -5.58
CA LYS A 255 18.70 5.22 -5.26
C LYS A 255 19.68 5.80 -6.28
N SER A 256 19.25 5.92 -7.53
CA SER A 256 20.01 6.55 -8.62
C SER A 256 19.98 8.08 -8.55
N GLY A 257 19.27 8.68 -7.59
CA GLY A 257 19.15 10.14 -7.43
C GLY A 257 18.27 10.80 -8.49
N LEU A 258 17.50 10.03 -9.25
CA LEU A 258 16.68 10.57 -10.34
C LEU A 258 15.43 11.28 -9.82
N ILE A 259 14.86 10.79 -8.73
CA ILE A 259 13.58 11.25 -8.16
C ILE A 259 13.63 11.34 -6.63
N HIS A 260 12.63 12.00 -6.04
CA HIS A 260 12.33 11.82 -4.62
C HIS A 260 11.87 10.39 -4.35
N TYR A 261 12.03 9.92 -3.11
CA TYR A 261 11.64 8.56 -2.73
C TYR A 261 10.12 8.43 -2.54
N SER A 262 9.38 8.65 -3.62
CA SER A 262 7.92 8.67 -3.66
C SER A 262 7.40 8.41 -5.07
N PHE A 263 6.11 8.13 -5.16
CA PHE A 263 5.36 8.11 -6.41
C PHE A 263 3.89 8.43 -6.11
N SER A 264 3.12 8.71 -7.16
CA SER A 264 1.68 8.93 -7.06
C SER A 264 0.89 8.11 -8.07
N LEU A 265 -0.30 7.72 -7.67
CA LEU A 265 -1.34 7.13 -8.52
C LEU A 265 -2.59 8.01 -8.46
N CYS A 266 -3.27 8.16 -9.60
CA CYS A 266 -4.56 8.81 -9.68
C CYS A 266 -5.45 8.04 -10.64
N PHE A 267 -6.61 7.60 -10.17
CA PHE A 267 -7.61 6.88 -10.97
C PHE A 267 -8.91 7.68 -10.98
N ASN A 268 -9.55 7.74 -12.14
CA ASN A 268 -10.77 8.50 -12.39
C ASN A 268 -11.93 7.55 -12.68
N GLU A 269 -13.17 8.06 -12.59
CA GLU A 269 -14.38 7.25 -12.85
C GLU A 269 -14.54 6.81 -14.30
N ASP A 270 -13.92 7.52 -15.24
CA ASP A 270 -13.96 7.21 -16.67
C ASP A 270 -12.89 6.20 -17.10
N ASP A 271 -12.43 5.36 -16.16
CA ASP A 271 -11.35 4.38 -16.32
C ASP A 271 -9.98 4.97 -16.72
N SER A 272 -9.87 6.30 -16.78
CA SER A 272 -8.60 6.98 -17.03
C SER A 272 -7.83 7.22 -15.74
N GLY A 273 -6.52 7.38 -15.86
CA GLY A 273 -5.72 7.75 -14.71
C GLY A 273 -4.36 8.29 -15.08
N ARG A 274 -3.55 8.52 -14.05
CA ARG A 274 -2.15 8.91 -14.20
C ARG A 274 -1.24 8.33 -13.12
N MET A 275 0.02 8.14 -13.48
CA MET A 275 1.09 7.82 -12.54
C MET A 275 2.31 8.72 -12.72
N PHE A 276 3.00 8.99 -11.60
CA PHE A 276 4.25 9.77 -11.59
C PHE A 276 5.20 9.23 -10.53
N PHE A 277 6.47 9.08 -10.89
CA PHE A 277 7.55 8.83 -9.95
C PHE A 277 8.15 10.15 -9.48
N GLY A 278 8.54 10.22 -8.20
CA GLY A 278 9.10 11.41 -7.55
C GLY A 278 8.06 12.40 -7.05
N ASP A 279 6.77 12.14 -7.34
CA ASP A 279 5.71 13.03 -6.95
C ASP A 279 5.52 13.08 -5.42
N GLN A 280 5.43 14.29 -4.88
CA GLN A 280 5.23 14.58 -3.46
C GLN A 280 3.84 15.16 -3.17
N GLY A 281 3.00 15.34 -4.19
CA GLY A 281 1.66 15.89 -4.04
C GLY A 281 1.61 17.39 -3.73
N PRO A 282 0.40 17.97 -3.61
CA PRO A 282 0.22 19.34 -3.17
C PRO A 282 0.46 19.48 -1.66
N THR A 283 0.78 20.69 -1.18
CA THR A 283 1.00 20.94 0.25
C THR A 283 -0.27 20.82 1.09
N SER A 284 -1.45 20.91 0.48
CA SER A 284 -2.77 20.85 1.13
C SER A 284 -3.35 19.44 1.28
N GLN A 285 -2.63 18.41 0.83
CA GLN A 285 -3.10 17.02 0.93
C GLN A 285 -3.24 16.56 2.39
N GLN A 286 -4.23 15.69 2.63
CA GLN A 286 -4.33 14.96 3.90
C GLN A 286 -3.35 13.78 3.90
N SER A 287 -3.02 13.23 5.06
CA SER A 287 -2.09 12.10 5.14
C SER A 287 -2.25 11.25 6.39
N THR A 288 -1.73 10.02 6.30
CA THR A 288 -1.56 9.10 7.42
C THR A 288 -0.19 8.43 7.35
N SER A 289 0.36 8.05 8.49
CA SER A 289 1.67 7.38 8.54
C SER A 289 1.52 5.91 8.16
N PHE A 290 2.51 5.40 7.42
CA PHE A 290 2.65 3.96 7.23
C PHE A 290 3.02 3.30 8.56
N LEU A 291 2.51 2.09 8.77
CA LEU A 291 2.82 1.25 9.91
C LEU A 291 3.83 0.17 9.50
N PRO A 292 4.79 -0.16 10.36
CA PRO A 292 5.68 -1.28 10.11
C PRO A 292 4.96 -2.63 10.36
N LEU A 293 5.27 -3.63 9.55
CA LEU A 293 5.01 -5.04 9.81
C LEU A 293 6.28 -5.66 10.40
N ASP A 294 6.22 -6.20 11.61
CA ASP A 294 7.36 -6.80 12.32
C ASP A 294 8.61 -5.90 12.36
N GLY A 295 8.40 -4.58 12.48
CA GLY A 295 9.45 -3.58 12.52
C GLY A 295 10.01 -3.16 11.15
N LEU A 296 9.48 -3.72 10.06
CA LEU A 296 9.89 -3.43 8.68
C LEU A 296 8.76 -2.75 7.90
N TYR A 297 9.12 -1.90 6.94
CA TYR A 297 8.18 -1.26 6.01
C TYR A 297 8.20 -2.03 4.69
N SER A 298 7.83 -3.32 4.74
CA SER A 298 7.84 -4.22 3.58
C SER A 298 6.55 -4.19 2.77
N ILE A 299 5.47 -3.60 3.30
CA ILE A 299 4.20 -3.34 2.63
C ILE A 299 3.62 -2.00 3.07
N TYR A 300 2.78 -1.38 2.24
CA TYR A 300 2.14 -0.10 2.54
C TYR A 300 0.94 -0.28 3.48
N ILE A 301 1.20 -0.45 4.78
CA ILE A 301 0.13 -0.58 5.79
C ILE A 301 -0.25 0.80 6.33
N ILE A 302 -1.54 1.08 6.40
CA ILE A 302 -2.11 2.20 7.17
C ILE A 302 -2.95 1.67 8.34
N GLY A 303 -3.13 2.49 9.37
CA GLY A 303 -4.02 2.19 10.50
C GLY A 303 -5.28 3.03 10.43
N VAL A 304 -6.44 2.39 10.32
CA VAL A 304 -7.76 3.04 10.37
C VAL A 304 -8.27 2.97 11.81
N GLU A 305 -8.69 4.10 12.37
CA GLU A 305 -9.18 4.18 13.75
C GLU A 305 -10.65 3.80 13.88
N SER A 306 -11.46 4.21 12.92
CA SER A 306 -12.87 3.84 12.82
C SER A 306 -13.41 4.10 11.42
N CYS A 307 -14.52 3.44 11.08
CA CYS A 307 -15.29 3.70 9.87
C CYS A 307 -16.59 4.44 10.22
N CYS A 308 -17.01 5.35 9.35
CA CYS A 308 -18.30 6.03 9.47
C CYS A 308 -19.14 5.84 8.20
N ILE A 309 -20.43 5.59 8.37
CA ILE A 309 -21.42 5.50 7.30
C ILE A 309 -22.44 6.63 7.50
N GLY A 310 -22.56 7.50 6.51
CA GLY A 310 -23.27 8.77 6.66
C GLY A 310 -22.70 9.56 7.83
N ASN A 311 -23.54 9.86 8.82
CA ASN A 311 -23.16 10.57 10.04
C ASN A 311 -22.86 9.63 11.23
N SER A 312 -22.97 8.31 11.05
CA SER A 312 -22.77 7.31 12.09
C SER A 312 -21.33 6.79 12.08
N CYS A 313 -20.55 7.11 13.11
CA CYS A 313 -19.22 6.52 13.30
C CYS A 313 -19.28 5.28 14.17
N LEU A 314 -18.86 4.15 13.61
CA LEU A 314 -19.04 2.82 14.18
C LEU A 314 -17.96 2.47 15.19
N LYS A 315 -18.36 1.91 16.33
CA LYS A 315 -17.43 1.43 17.36
C LYS A 315 -16.77 0.13 16.91
N MET A 316 -15.56 -0.13 17.41
CA MET A 316 -14.82 -1.39 17.16
C MET A 316 -14.56 -1.68 15.67
N THR A 317 -14.45 -0.64 14.85
CA THR A 317 -14.10 -0.73 13.42
C THR A 317 -12.66 -0.31 13.14
N SER A 318 -11.77 -0.42 14.13
CA SER A 318 -10.34 -0.13 13.97
C SER A 318 -9.64 -1.33 13.32
N PHE A 319 -8.84 -1.09 12.28
CA PHE A 319 -8.10 -2.16 11.61
C PHE A 319 -6.84 -1.63 10.93
N LYS A 320 -5.96 -2.55 10.52
CA LYS A 320 -4.83 -2.25 9.63
C LYS A 320 -5.21 -2.60 8.22
N ALA A 321 -4.80 -1.80 7.25
CA ALA A 321 -5.06 -2.08 5.85
C ALA A 321 -3.79 -1.94 5.01
N GLN A 322 -3.53 -2.91 4.12
CA GLN A 322 -2.59 -2.74 3.03
C GLN A 322 -3.22 -1.84 1.96
N VAL A 323 -2.48 -0.88 1.43
CA VAL A 323 -2.93 -0.06 0.31
C VAL A 323 -2.33 -0.61 -0.97
N ASP A 324 -3.20 -1.15 -1.83
CA ASP A 324 -2.77 -2.03 -2.91
C ASP A 324 -3.52 -1.72 -4.22
N SER A 325 -2.79 -1.17 -5.20
CA SER A 325 -3.34 -0.97 -6.53
C SER A 325 -3.34 -2.25 -7.37
N GLY A 326 -2.69 -3.33 -6.93
CA GLY A 326 -2.76 -4.65 -7.56
C GLY A 326 -4.08 -5.39 -7.29
N THR A 327 -5.03 -4.77 -6.58
CA THR A 327 -6.38 -5.30 -6.37
C THR A 327 -7.45 -4.28 -6.71
N SER A 328 -8.50 -4.72 -7.38
CA SER A 328 -9.58 -3.85 -7.88
C SER A 328 -10.51 -3.39 -6.75
N PHE A 329 -10.81 -4.27 -5.80
CA PHE A 329 -11.78 -4.01 -4.73
C PHE A 329 -11.17 -4.03 -3.33
N THR A 330 -11.90 -3.41 -2.40
CA THR A 330 -11.50 -3.28 -1.00
C THR A 330 -12.01 -4.45 -0.19
N PHE A 331 -11.12 -5.04 0.62
CA PHE A 331 -11.41 -6.17 1.50
C PHE A 331 -11.27 -5.74 2.97
N LEU A 332 -12.27 -6.06 3.79
CA LEU A 332 -12.31 -5.64 5.20
C LEU A 332 -12.34 -6.85 6.14
N PRO A 333 -11.69 -6.79 7.30
CA PRO A 333 -11.78 -7.86 8.30
C PRO A 333 -13.25 -8.13 8.66
N GLY A 334 -13.60 -9.41 8.88
CA GLY A 334 -15.01 -9.81 9.04
C GLY A 334 -15.83 -9.00 10.06
N HIS A 335 -15.22 -8.63 11.19
CA HIS A 335 -15.90 -7.79 12.20
C HIS A 335 -16.16 -6.35 11.74
N VAL A 336 -15.26 -5.78 10.93
CA VAL A 336 -15.41 -4.44 10.34
C VAL A 336 -16.41 -4.48 9.20
N TYR A 337 -16.30 -5.50 8.33
CA TYR A 337 -17.23 -5.76 7.23
C TYR A 337 -18.67 -5.81 7.73
N GLY A 338 -18.95 -6.70 8.70
CA GLY A 338 -20.31 -6.88 9.22
C GLY A 338 -20.91 -5.61 9.83
N ALA A 339 -20.13 -4.84 10.60
CA ALA A 339 -20.60 -3.60 11.19
C ALA A 339 -20.92 -2.53 10.12
N ILE A 340 -20.10 -2.44 9.08
CA ILE A 340 -20.29 -1.47 7.98
C ILE A 340 -21.49 -1.85 7.13
N THR A 341 -21.61 -3.12 6.76
CA THR A 341 -22.67 -3.57 5.88
C THR A 341 -24.03 -3.46 6.56
N GLU A 342 -24.12 -3.77 7.86
CA GLU A 342 -25.33 -3.57 8.66
C GLU A 342 -25.75 -2.10 8.74
N GLU A 343 -24.83 -1.18 9.06
CA GLU A 343 -25.13 0.25 9.13
C GLU A 343 -25.49 0.83 7.75
N PHE A 344 -24.81 0.39 6.69
CA PHE A 344 -25.11 0.81 5.32
C PHE A 344 -26.51 0.36 4.89
N ASP A 345 -26.89 -0.89 5.21
CA ASP A 345 -28.20 -1.45 4.91
C ASP A 345 -29.34 -0.67 5.58
N GLN A 346 -29.12 -0.17 6.80
CA GLN A 346 -30.11 0.62 7.53
C GLN A 346 -30.33 2.01 6.92
N GLN A 347 -29.33 2.57 6.24
CA GLN A 347 -29.38 3.94 5.72
C GLN A 347 -29.71 4.03 4.23
N VAL A 348 -29.48 2.96 3.47
CA VAL A 348 -29.67 2.96 2.02
C VAL A 348 -31.15 2.92 1.64
N ASN A 349 -31.52 3.72 0.63
CA ASN A 349 -32.87 3.69 0.06
C ASN A 349 -32.92 2.77 -1.16
N GLY A 350 -33.17 1.48 -0.94
CA GLY A 350 -33.31 0.49 -1.99
C GLY A 350 -33.75 -0.87 -1.45
N SER A 351 -34.35 -1.69 -2.32
CA SER A 351 -34.78 -3.04 -1.93
C SER A 351 -33.64 -4.03 -2.10
N ARG A 352 -33.34 -4.82 -1.06
CA ARG A 352 -32.35 -5.90 -1.11
C ARG A 352 -32.57 -6.82 -2.31
N SER A 353 -31.50 -7.11 -3.02
CA SER A 353 -31.51 -8.02 -4.18
C SER A 353 -30.18 -8.76 -4.29
N SER A 354 -30.10 -9.68 -5.25
CA SER A 354 -28.89 -10.38 -5.66
C SER A 354 -28.76 -10.30 -7.17
N PHE A 355 -27.55 -10.07 -7.67
CA PHE A 355 -27.24 -10.03 -9.10
C PHE A 355 -26.38 -11.23 -9.46
N GLU A 356 -26.74 -11.95 -10.52
CA GLU A 356 -25.98 -13.10 -10.99
C GLU A 356 -24.54 -12.67 -11.35
N GLY A 357 -23.55 -13.42 -10.87
CA GLY A 357 -22.13 -13.11 -11.07
C GLY A 357 -21.58 -11.96 -10.20
N SER A 358 -22.40 -11.28 -9.40
CA SER A 358 -21.92 -10.27 -8.46
C SER A 358 -21.17 -10.93 -7.29
N PRO A 359 -19.96 -10.47 -6.94
CA PRO A 359 -19.25 -10.95 -5.75
C PRO A 359 -19.78 -10.33 -4.46
N TRP A 360 -20.58 -9.26 -4.53
CA TRP A 360 -21.04 -8.52 -3.36
C TRP A 360 -22.33 -9.08 -2.80
N GLU A 361 -22.35 -9.24 -1.47
CA GLU A 361 -23.55 -9.64 -0.74
C GLU A 361 -24.55 -8.48 -0.61
N TYR A 362 -24.07 -7.24 -0.44
CA TYR A 362 -24.94 -6.09 -0.13
C TYR A 362 -25.36 -5.32 -1.37
N CYS A 363 -26.42 -5.81 -2.03
CA CYS A 363 -26.95 -5.29 -3.28
C CYS A 363 -28.41 -4.85 -3.20
N TYR A 364 -28.77 -3.86 -4.02
CA TYR A 364 -30.05 -3.17 -3.96
C TYR A 364 -30.59 -2.85 -5.35
N VAL A 365 -31.92 -2.87 -5.48
CA VAL A 365 -32.66 -2.32 -6.61
C VAL A 365 -33.23 -0.97 -6.20
N PRO A 366 -32.93 0.13 -6.92
CA PRO A 366 -33.50 1.44 -6.62
C PRO A 366 -34.99 1.52 -6.99
N SER A 367 -35.74 2.43 -6.35
CA SER A 367 -37.16 2.65 -6.67
C SER A 367 -37.38 3.43 -7.98
N SER A 368 -36.34 4.08 -8.49
CA SER A 368 -36.29 4.84 -9.73
C SER A 368 -35.16 4.32 -10.63
N GLN A 369 -35.14 4.73 -11.89
CA GLN A 369 -34.03 4.43 -12.82
C GLN A 369 -32.75 5.26 -12.54
N ASP A 370 -32.82 6.19 -11.56
CA ASP A 370 -31.67 6.95 -11.06
C ASP A 370 -31.05 6.31 -9.81
N LEU A 371 -29.73 6.49 -9.64
CA LEU A 371 -29.02 6.09 -8.44
C LEU A 371 -29.52 6.93 -7.24
N PRO A 372 -30.02 6.29 -6.16
CA PRO A 372 -30.44 7.02 -4.97
C PRO A 372 -29.23 7.63 -4.26
N LYS A 373 -29.49 8.56 -3.33
CA LYS A 373 -28.42 9.10 -2.48
C LYS A 373 -27.81 7.98 -1.64
N VAL A 374 -26.57 7.62 -1.94
CA VAL A 374 -25.81 6.60 -1.23
C VAL A 374 -25.20 7.20 0.06
N PRO A 375 -25.28 6.52 1.22
CA PRO A 375 -24.59 6.94 2.43
C PRO A 375 -23.08 7.06 2.21
N SER A 376 -22.46 8.15 2.67
CA SER A 376 -21.02 8.34 2.54
C SER A 376 -20.24 7.34 3.38
N PHE A 377 -19.23 6.68 2.83
CA PHE A 377 -18.26 5.88 3.57
C PHE A 377 -17.05 6.74 3.91
N THR A 378 -16.69 6.86 5.19
CA THR A 378 -15.47 7.55 5.63
C THR A 378 -14.58 6.67 6.49
N LEU A 379 -13.28 6.61 6.15
CA LEU A 379 -12.23 6.06 7.02
C LEU A 379 -11.66 7.20 7.87
N MET A 380 -11.64 7.01 9.18
CA MET A 380 -11.08 7.97 10.14
C MET A 380 -9.66 7.59 10.54
N PHE A 381 -8.79 8.59 10.62
CA PHE A 381 -7.39 8.44 10.98
C PHE A 381 -7.00 9.36 12.14
N GLN A 382 -5.83 9.08 12.70
CA GLN A 382 -5.20 9.94 13.70
C GLN A 382 -5.08 11.39 13.22
N HIS A 383 -5.04 12.30 14.21
CA HIS A 383 -4.88 13.75 13.99
C HIS A 383 -6.05 14.36 13.19
N ASN A 384 -7.25 13.80 13.31
CA ASN A 384 -8.47 14.26 12.63
C ASN A 384 -8.36 14.28 11.09
N ASN A 385 -7.51 13.42 10.51
CA ASN A 385 -7.54 13.20 9.06
C ASN A 385 -8.67 12.21 8.74
N SER A 386 -9.32 12.41 7.59
CA SER A 386 -10.39 11.54 7.12
C SER A 386 -10.28 11.28 5.62
N PHE A 387 -10.56 10.04 5.24
CA PHE A 387 -10.63 9.63 3.85
C PHE A 387 -12.08 9.28 3.54
N VAL A 388 -12.76 10.19 2.83
CA VAL A 388 -14.14 9.98 2.38
C VAL A 388 -14.07 9.21 1.06
N VAL A 389 -14.52 7.97 1.02
CA VAL A 389 -14.55 7.18 -0.23
C VAL A 389 -15.35 7.96 -1.28
N TYR A 390 -14.84 8.00 -2.52
CA TYR A 390 -15.48 8.78 -3.58
C TYR A 390 -16.84 8.21 -3.95
N ASP A 391 -16.84 6.95 -4.37
CA ASP A 391 -18.02 6.14 -4.59
C ASP A 391 -17.83 4.79 -3.90
N PRO A 392 -18.60 4.48 -2.84
CA PRO A 392 -18.50 3.20 -2.15
C PRO A 392 -19.29 2.09 -2.87
N VAL A 393 -20.07 2.38 -3.91
CA VAL A 393 -20.91 1.38 -4.59
C VAL A 393 -20.41 1.05 -5.99
N PHE A 394 -20.78 -0.13 -6.47
CA PHE A 394 -20.69 -0.52 -7.87
C PHE A 394 -22.11 -0.50 -8.46
N VAL A 395 -22.28 0.16 -9.61
CA VAL A 395 -23.59 0.39 -10.22
C VAL A 395 -23.78 -0.49 -11.45
N PHE A 396 -24.92 -1.16 -11.53
CA PHE A 396 -25.35 -1.96 -12.68
C PHE A 396 -26.31 -1.12 -13.53
N TYR A 397 -25.98 -0.98 -14.80
CA TYR A 397 -26.79 -0.27 -15.79
C TYR A 397 -27.51 -1.25 -16.72
N GLY A 398 -28.79 -0.98 -16.96
CA GLY A 398 -29.57 -1.57 -18.05
C GLY A 398 -29.82 -0.53 -19.14
N ASN A 399 -30.66 -0.88 -20.13
CA ASN A 399 -30.96 -0.01 -21.27
C ASN A 399 -31.64 1.32 -20.87
N GLU A 400 -32.40 1.31 -19.76
CA GLU A 400 -33.21 2.45 -19.31
C GLU A 400 -32.63 3.16 -18.07
N GLY A 401 -31.41 2.82 -17.64
CA GLY A 401 -30.78 3.45 -16.48
C GLY A 401 -30.28 2.44 -15.44
N VAL A 402 -30.23 2.85 -14.17
CA VAL A 402 -29.73 2.01 -13.07
C VAL A 402 -30.73 0.88 -12.79
N ILE A 403 -30.27 -0.35 -12.92
CA ILE A 403 -31.04 -1.56 -12.58
C ILE A 403 -30.67 -2.14 -11.22
N GLY A 404 -29.53 -1.70 -10.67
CA GLY A 404 -29.06 -2.14 -9.37
C GLY A 404 -27.76 -1.48 -8.95
N PHE A 405 -27.41 -1.62 -7.68
CA PHE A 405 -26.10 -1.24 -7.17
C PHE A 405 -25.74 -2.09 -5.96
N CYS A 406 -24.45 -2.26 -5.69
CA CYS A 406 -23.95 -3.01 -4.54
C CYS A 406 -22.89 -2.21 -3.79
N LEU A 407 -22.82 -2.36 -2.47
CA LEU A 407 -21.70 -1.86 -1.69
C LEU A 407 -20.42 -2.63 -2.07
N ALA A 408 -19.45 -1.93 -2.65
CA ALA A 408 -18.31 -2.51 -3.35
C ALA A 408 -17.16 -2.91 -2.40
N ILE A 409 -17.47 -3.67 -1.35
CA ILE A 409 -16.50 -4.19 -0.37
C ILE A 409 -16.72 -5.68 -0.14
N LEU A 410 -15.66 -6.39 0.18
CA LEU A 410 -15.69 -7.84 0.44
C LEU A 410 -15.10 -8.16 1.83
N PRO A 411 -15.51 -9.26 2.48
CA PRO A 411 -14.88 -9.70 3.70
C PRO A 411 -13.51 -10.35 3.40
N THR A 412 -12.62 -10.34 4.38
CA THR A 412 -11.42 -11.19 4.41
C THR A 412 -11.36 -11.98 5.72
N GLU A 413 -10.74 -13.16 5.67
CA GLU A 413 -10.60 -14.05 6.83
C GLU A 413 -9.61 -13.51 7.89
N GLY A 414 -8.70 -12.62 7.50
CA GLY A 414 -7.68 -12.06 8.38
C GLY A 414 -8.08 -10.76 9.10
N ASP A 415 -7.24 -10.34 10.05
CA ASP A 415 -7.39 -9.07 10.77
C ASP A 415 -6.84 -7.84 10.00
N MET A 416 -6.22 -8.07 8.84
CA MET A 416 -5.69 -7.03 7.97
C MET A 416 -6.58 -6.90 6.74
N GLY A 417 -7.11 -5.71 6.51
CA GLY A 417 -7.85 -5.39 5.28
C GLY A 417 -6.92 -4.98 4.14
N THR A 418 -7.53 -4.71 2.98
CA THR A 418 -6.87 -4.18 1.80
C THR A 418 -7.70 -3.05 1.24
N ILE A 419 -7.10 -1.87 1.05
CA ILE A 419 -7.69 -0.75 0.31
C ILE A 419 -7.32 -0.92 -1.17
N GLY A 420 -8.30 -1.29 -1.98
CA GLY A 420 -8.14 -1.53 -3.42
C GLY A 420 -8.39 -0.28 -4.27
N GLN A 421 -8.25 -0.42 -5.59
CA GLN A 421 -8.41 0.68 -6.54
C GLN A 421 -9.76 1.41 -6.43
N ASN A 422 -10.85 0.68 -6.15
CA ASN A 422 -12.17 1.26 -5.98
C ASN A 422 -12.21 2.37 -4.90
N PHE A 423 -11.40 2.25 -3.85
CA PHE A 423 -11.28 3.30 -2.82
C PHE A 423 -10.22 4.35 -3.18
N MET A 424 -9.31 4.06 -4.11
CA MET A 424 -8.31 5.01 -4.62
C MET A 424 -8.88 5.97 -5.67
N THR A 425 -9.96 5.59 -6.37
CA THR A 425 -10.60 6.40 -7.41
C THR A 425 -11.09 7.76 -6.89
N GLY A 426 -10.92 8.81 -7.70
CA GLY A 426 -11.26 10.19 -7.37
C GLY A 426 -10.21 10.91 -6.53
N TYR A 427 -9.05 10.29 -6.34
CA TYR A 427 -7.95 10.82 -5.54
C TYR A 427 -6.60 10.71 -6.27
N ARG A 428 -5.72 11.68 -6.02
CA ARG A 428 -4.28 11.53 -6.21
C ARG A 428 -3.71 10.99 -4.90
N LEU A 429 -3.30 9.74 -4.89
CA LEU A 429 -2.63 9.10 -3.76
C LEU A 429 -1.13 9.21 -3.94
N VAL A 430 -0.44 9.72 -2.91
CA VAL A 430 1.01 9.87 -2.89
C VAL A 430 1.60 8.91 -1.87
N PHE A 431 2.40 7.97 -2.36
CA PHE A 431 3.16 7.04 -1.55
C PHE A 431 4.52 7.69 -1.24
N ASP A 432 4.58 8.47 -0.17
CA ASP A 432 5.80 9.14 0.28
C ASP A 432 6.62 8.19 1.15
N ARG A 433 7.42 7.37 0.49
CA ARG A 433 8.26 6.33 1.11
C ARG A 433 9.40 6.93 1.91
N GLY A 434 9.89 8.10 1.52
CA GLY A 434 10.91 8.86 2.24
C GLY A 434 10.46 9.28 3.63
N ASN A 435 9.23 9.79 3.75
CA ASN A 435 8.63 10.20 5.02
C ASN A 435 7.71 9.14 5.65
N LYS A 436 7.58 7.98 4.99
CA LYS A 436 6.77 6.83 5.43
C LYS A 436 5.31 7.22 5.68
N LYS A 437 4.68 7.88 4.72
CA LYS A 437 3.27 8.28 4.79
C LYS A 437 2.56 8.05 3.48
N LEU A 438 1.27 7.75 3.57
CA LEU A 438 0.34 7.87 2.47
C LEU A 438 -0.33 9.24 2.56
N ALA A 439 -0.39 9.96 1.44
CA ALA A 439 -1.13 11.20 1.37
C ALA A 439 -2.17 11.16 0.24
N TRP A 440 -3.24 11.93 0.39
CA TRP A 440 -4.33 11.98 -0.59
C TRP A 440 -4.90 13.39 -0.75
N SER A 441 -5.31 13.69 -1.97
CA SER A 441 -6.08 14.89 -2.32
C SER A 441 -7.08 14.55 -3.41
N ARG A 442 -8.31 15.08 -3.33
CA ARG A 442 -9.30 14.96 -4.40
C ARG A 442 -8.69 15.43 -5.72
N SER A 443 -8.94 14.68 -6.80
CA SER A 443 -8.34 14.94 -8.11
C SER A 443 -9.15 14.22 -9.19
N ASN A 444 -9.36 14.88 -10.32
CA ASN A 444 -9.88 14.29 -11.56
C ASN A 444 -8.77 13.78 -12.49
N CYS A 445 -7.55 13.67 -11.96
CA CYS A 445 -6.34 13.27 -12.67
C CYS A 445 -5.91 14.20 -13.82
N GLN A 446 -6.50 15.40 -13.94
CA GLN A 446 -6.09 16.43 -14.92
C GLN A 446 -5.24 17.55 -14.30
N ASP A 447 -5.33 17.76 -12.99
CA ASP A 447 -4.69 18.86 -12.24
C ASP A 447 -3.15 18.84 -12.25
N LEU A 448 -2.56 17.84 -12.89
CA LEU A 448 -1.11 17.62 -13.01
C LEU A 448 -0.53 18.31 -14.24
N SER A 449 -1.20 19.35 -14.76
CA SER A 449 -0.63 20.20 -15.79
C SER A 449 0.72 20.75 -15.31
N LEU A 450 1.79 20.32 -15.98
CA LEU A 450 3.20 20.53 -15.64
C LEU A 450 3.65 22.00 -15.72
N GLY A 451 2.77 22.97 -15.45
CA GLY A 451 3.06 24.39 -15.65
C GLY A 451 1.99 25.41 -15.23
N LYS A 452 0.89 25.07 -14.55
CA LYS A 452 -0.03 26.09 -14.02
C LYS A 452 -0.38 25.84 -12.55
N ARG A 453 -0.15 26.85 -11.70
CA ARG A 453 -0.76 26.91 -10.36
C ARG A 453 -2.27 26.79 -10.54
N MET A 454 -2.90 25.88 -9.80
CA MET A 454 -4.36 25.86 -9.69
C MET A 454 -4.84 27.24 -9.19
N PRO A 455 -5.93 27.78 -9.76
CA PRO A 455 -6.71 28.80 -9.09
C PRO A 455 -7.31 28.20 -7.81
N LEU A 456 -7.25 28.95 -6.71
CA LEU A 456 -7.95 28.63 -5.48
C LEU A 456 -9.46 28.67 -5.75
N SER A 457 -10.10 27.50 -5.73
CA SER A 457 -11.53 27.19 -5.49
C SER A 457 -12.62 27.99 -6.25
N PRO A 458 -13.86 27.44 -6.34
CA PRO A 458 -14.95 28.07 -7.07
C PRO A 458 -15.55 29.24 -6.28
N ASN A 459 -15.90 30.31 -7.00
CA ASN A 459 -16.71 31.41 -6.51
C ASN A 459 -18.06 30.90 -5.96
N GLU A 460 -18.23 30.91 -4.64
CA GLU A 460 -19.54 31.09 -4.05
C GLU A 460 -19.86 32.59 -4.05
N THR A 461 -20.77 32.98 -4.94
CA THR A 461 -21.45 34.27 -4.89
C THR A 461 -22.30 34.36 -3.62
N SER A 462 -21.85 35.16 -2.65
CA SER A 462 -22.70 35.71 -1.60
C SER A 462 -22.26 37.12 -1.28
N SER A 463 -23.20 38.04 -1.47
CA SER A 463 -23.11 39.49 -1.30
C SER A 463 -23.16 39.90 0.17
N ASN A 464 -22.14 40.60 0.67
CA ASN A 464 -22.29 41.92 1.30
C ASN A 464 -20.93 42.54 1.68
N PRO A 465 -20.76 43.89 1.59
CA PRO A 465 -19.45 44.53 1.65
C PRO A 465 -19.16 45.25 2.99
N LEU A 466 -17.85 45.47 3.20
CA LEU A 466 -17.14 46.48 4.02
C LEU A 466 -16.82 46.17 5.50
N PRO A 467 -15.77 46.81 6.11
CA PRO A 467 -14.71 47.64 5.53
C PRO A 467 -13.26 47.23 5.90
N THR A 468 -12.37 47.66 5.02
CA THR A 468 -10.93 47.86 5.14
C THR A 468 -10.55 48.68 6.37
N ASP A 469 -9.57 48.22 7.15
CA ASP A 469 -8.50 49.03 7.76
C ASP A 469 -7.59 48.10 8.60
N GLU A 470 -6.38 47.83 8.13
CA GLU A 470 -5.14 48.26 8.81
C GLU A 470 -3.88 47.71 8.12
N GLN A 471 -3.02 48.66 7.81
CA GLN A 471 -1.71 48.54 7.20
C GLN A 471 -0.68 47.87 8.12
N GLN A 472 0.06 46.91 7.56
CA GLN A 472 1.51 46.99 7.39
C GLN A 472 2.36 47.29 8.64
N ARG A 473 2.99 46.25 9.23
CA ARG A 473 4.36 46.36 9.78
C ARG A 473 5.18 45.08 9.58
N THR A 474 6.19 45.21 8.73
CA THR A 474 7.39 44.39 8.64
C THR A 474 8.24 44.55 9.89
N ASN A 475 8.78 43.46 10.44
CA ASN A 475 10.09 43.46 11.10
C ASN A 475 10.65 42.03 11.18
N GLY A 476 11.68 41.79 10.36
CA GLY A 476 12.48 40.59 10.42
C GLY A 476 13.55 40.69 11.51
N HIS A 477 13.71 39.62 12.28
CA HIS A 477 14.90 39.39 13.08
C HIS A 477 15.54 38.06 12.69
N ALA A 478 16.79 38.17 12.22
CA ALA A 478 17.65 37.05 11.89
C ALA A 478 18.00 36.26 13.18
N VAL A 479 17.81 34.94 13.14
CA VAL A 479 18.19 34.02 14.22
C VAL A 479 19.58 33.48 13.93
N ALA A 480 20.51 33.65 14.88
CA ALA A 480 21.87 33.12 14.85
C ALA A 480 21.88 31.58 14.93
N PRO A 481 22.92 30.89 14.42
CA PRO A 481 22.95 29.43 14.37
C PRO A 481 23.01 28.81 15.77
N ALA A 482 22.18 27.79 15.99
CA ALA A 482 22.09 27.06 17.25
C ALA A 482 23.39 26.30 17.57
N VAL A 483 23.91 26.56 18.77
CA VAL A 483 25.02 25.82 19.39
C VAL A 483 24.51 24.46 19.87
N ALA A 484 25.21 23.38 19.52
CA ALA A 484 24.87 22.02 19.92
C ALA A 484 25.04 21.81 21.43
N GLY A 485 23.93 21.72 22.17
CA GLY A 485 23.90 21.32 23.57
C GLY A 485 24.09 19.81 23.76
N ARG A 486 24.90 19.40 24.73
CA ARG A 486 25.04 18.00 25.18
C ARG A 486 23.74 17.53 25.84
N ALA A 487 23.28 16.33 25.48
CA ALA A 487 22.14 15.67 26.11
C ALA A 487 22.45 15.23 27.57
N PRO A 488 21.50 15.36 28.51
CA PRO A 488 21.68 14.90 29.88
C PRO A 488 21.46 13.37 30.02
N HIS A 489 22.25 12.75 30.88
CA HIS A 489 22.13 11.34 31.26
C HIS A 489 21.05 11.17 32.34
N LYS A 490 19.78 10.99 31.97
CA LYS A 490 18.74 10.26 32.75
C LYS A 490 17.39 10.23 31.99
N PRO A 491 16.68 9.09 31.94
CA PRO A 491 15.39 9.01 31.26
C PRO A 491 14.25 9.59 32.12
N SER A 492 13.41 10.42 31.49
CA SER A 492 12.18 10.98 32.09
C SER A 492 11.06 9.93 32.12
N ALA A 493 10.39 9.81 33.27
CA ALA A 493 9.22 8.96 33.47
C ALA A 493 7.94 9.62 32.93
N ALA A 494 7.06 8.84 32.28
CA ALA A 494 5.76 9.29 31.79
C ALA A 494 4.60 8.68 32.60
N SER A 495 3.50 9.44 32.69
CA SER A 495 2.31 9.25 33.53
C SER A 495 1.37 8.11 33.12
N SER A 496 0.76 7.46 34.11
CA SER A 496 -0.18 6.33 34.00
C SER A 496 -1.59 6.71 33.53
N ARG A 497 -2.16 5.94 32.59
CA ARG A 497 -3.62 5.86 32.33
C ARG A 497 -4.08 4.40 32.49
N MET A 498 -5.20 4.20 33.20
CA MET A 498 -5.78 2.88 33.51
C MET A 498 -6.67 2.36 32.37
N ILE A 499 -6.58 1.05 32.07
CA ILE A 499 -7.55 0.30 31.25
C ILE A 499 -7.89 -1.00 32.00
N SER A 500 -9.19 -1.32 32.09
CA SER A 500 -9.77 -2.44 32.84
C SER A 500 -9.57 -3.80 32.17
N SER A 501 -9.10 -4.80 32.93
CA SER A 501 -8.86 -6.19 32.49
C SER A 501 -10.09 -7.07 32.76
N CYS A 502 -10.94 -7.28 31.75
CA CYS A 502 -12.09 -8.20 31.83
C CYS A 502 -11.89 -9.54 31.10
N ARG A 503 -10.76 -9.77 30.40
CA ARG A 503 -10.59 -10.98 29.56
C ARG A 503 -9.83 -12.16 30.21
N VAL A 504 -9.18 -11.96 31.36
CA VAL A 504 -8.37 -13.03 31.98
C VAL A 504 -9.20 -13.96 32.88
N HIS A 505 -10.37 -13.52 33.36
CA HIS A 505 -11.20 -14.34 34.25
C HIS A 505 -11.93 -15.51 33.55
N TRP A 506 -12.31 -15.38 32.27
CA TRP A 506 -13.13 -16.40 31.60
C TRP A 506 -12.39 -17.73 31.38
N HIS A 507 -11.10 -17.66 31.05
CA HIS A 507 -10.31 -18.87 30.76
C HIS A 507 -9.97 -19.69 32.01
N CYS A 508 -9.86 -19.07 33.19
CA CYS A 508 -9.64 -19.80 34.44
C CYS A 508 -10.88 -20.58 34.89
N TYR A 509 -12.10 -20.05 34.68
CA TYR A 509 -13.34 -20.75 35.03
C TYR A 509 -13.60 -21.98 34.15
N LEU A 510 -13.25 -21.92 32.86
CA LEU A 510 -13.44 -23.05 31.93
C LEU A 510 -12.53 -24.23 32.28
N PHE A 511 -11.29 -23.94 32.69
CA PHE A 511 -10.30 -24.96 33.04
C PHE A 511 -10.63 -25.65 34.38
N LEU A 512 -11.17 -24.91 35.34
CA LEU A 512 -11.64 -25.44 36.62
C LEU A 512 -12.92 -26.29 36.47
N LEU A 513 -13.82 -25.96 35.53
CA LEU A 513 -15.00 -26.77 35.23
C LEU A 513 -14.62 -28.13 34.62
N LEU A 514 -13.63 -28.14 33.73
CA LEU A 514 -13.12 -29.36 33.09
C LEU A 514 -12.44 -30.32 34.10
N LEU A 515 -11.76 -29.78 35.11
CA LEU A 515 -11.12 -30.55 36.18
C LEU A 515 -12.12 -31.11 37.21
N LEU A 516 -13.29 -30.46 37.37
CA LEU A 516 -14.36 -30.96 38.26
C LEU A 516 -15.18 -32.09 37.61
N VAL A 517 -15.32 -32.09 36.29
CA VAL A 517 -16.04 -33.15 35.54
C VAL A 517 -15.21 -34.44 35.45
N SER A 518 -13.88 -34.35 35.41
CA SER A 518 -12.99 -35.53 35.39
C SER A 518 -12.83 -36.21 36.75
N ALA A 519 -13.23 -35.57 37.85
CA ALA A 519 -13.17 -36.13 39.20
C ALA A 519 -14.50 -36.74 39.68
N LEU A 520 -15.51 -36.79 38.81
CA LEU A 520 -16.85 -37.36 39.08
C LEU A 520 -17.20 -38.58 38.20
N TYR A 521 -16.20 -39.14 37.50
CA TYR A 521 -16.29 -40.41 36.78
C TYR A 521 -15.30 -41.44 37.32
#